data_AF-A0A358JTG9-F1
#
_entry.id   AF-A0A358JTG9-F1
#
_cell.length_a   1.000
_cell.length_b   1.000
_cell.length_c   1.000
_cell.angle_alpha   90.00
_cell.angle_beta   90.00
_cell.angle_gamma   90.00
#
_symmetry.space_group_name_H-M   'P 1'
#
loop_
_entity.id
_entity.type
_entity.pdbx_description
1 polymer ?
#
loop_
_entity_poly.entity_id
_entity_poly.type
_entity_poly.pdbx_seq_one_letter_code
_entity_poly.pdbx_strand_id
1 'polypeptide(L)'
;MKINWKISIILGTAALIRPLMSILGVMEIIGQPYTSLGLTLLISIVWIGTVVLTKEKRPILTLVMAGVSYASFAIILSGILSALSTGEIQGPLTNPLALISVFATNIIWGLITGCISWVIMKILN
;
A
#
# COMPACT_ATOMS: atom_id res chain seq x y z
N MET A 1 -11.18 -22.14 -4.54
CA MET A 1 -10.24 -21.10 -5.04
C MET A 1 -9.60 -20.41 -3.84
N LYS A 2 -8.27 -20.48 -3.62
CA LYS A 2 -7.62 -19.92 -2.41
C LYS A 2 -6.80 -18.67 -2.74
N ILE A 3 -7.05 -17.58 -2.02
CA ILE A 3 -6.24 -16.36 -2.02
C ILE A 3 -5.04 -16.58 -1.11
N ASN A 4 -3.86 -16.09 -1.50
CA ASN A 4 -2.67 -16.14 -0.66
C ASN A 4 -2.65 -14.96 0.32
N TRP A 5 -3.51 -15.04 1.35
CA TRP A 5 -3.67 -14.00 2.36
C TRP A 5 -2.36 -13.60 3.04
N LYS A 6 -1.44 -14.55 3.22
CA LYS A 6 -0.13 -14.28 3.83
C LYS A 6 0.67 -13.27 3.00
N ILE A 7 0.76 -13.46 1.68
CA ILE A 7 1.52 -12.55 0.80
C ILE A 7 0.88 -11.16 0.79
N SER A 8 -0.44 -11.07 0.63
CA SER A 8 -1.14 -9.78 0.63
C SER A 8 -0.93 -8.99 1.93
N ILE A 9 -0.99 -9.66 3.09
CA ILE A 9 -0.77 -9.02 4.39
C ILE A 9 0.68 -8.55 4.52
N ILE A 10 1.67 -9.39 4.14
CA ILE A 10 3.09 -9.03 4.20
C ILE A 10 3.38 -7.82 3.30
N LEU A 11 2.90 -7.84 2.05
CA LEU A 11 3.09 -6.75 1.11
C LEU A 11 2.39 -5.46 1.55
N GLY A 12 1.18 -5.57 2.09
CA GLY A 12 0.45 -4.43 2.67
C GLY A 12 1.17 -3.84 3.89
N THR A 13 1.77 -4.68 4.72
CA THR A 13 2.57 -4.25 5.88
C THR A 13 3.86 -3.56 5.43
N ALA A 14 4.55 -4.09 4.42
CA ALA A 14 5.78 -3.49 3.89
C ALA A 14 5.55 -2.06 3.35
N ALA A 15 4.35 -1.78 2.82
CA ALA A 15 3.98 -0.46 2.35
C ALA A 15 3.82 0.58 3.48
N LEU A 16 3.71 0.17 4.75
CA LEU A 16 3.68 1.08 5.91
C LEU A 16 4.97 1.90 6.09
N ILE A 17 6.05 1.53 5.41
CA ILE A 17 7.27 2.34 5.40
C ILE A 17 7.00 3.79 4.95
N ARG A 18 6.00 3.99 4.07
CA ARG A 18 5.59 5.31 3.60
C ARG A 18 4.97 6.20 4.68
N PRO A 19 3.88 5.79 5.36
CA PRO A 19 3.36 6.58 6.47
C PRO A 19 4.43 6.80 7.54
N LEU A 20 5.25 5.80 7.87
CA LEU A 20 6.33 5.96 8.86
C LEU A 20 7.35 7.04 8.45
N MET A 21 7.82 7.05 7.20
CA MET A 21 8.73 8.09 6.70
C MET A 21 8.10 9.49 6.69
N SER A 22 6.78 9.58 6.45
CA SER A 22 6.05 10.84 6.54
C SER A 22 5.95 11.34 7.98
N ILE A 23 5.72 10.44 8.94
CA ILE A 23 5.59 10.79 10.36
C ILE A 23 6.95 11.21 10.95
N LEU A 24 8.03 10.54 10.54
CA LEU A 24 9.39 10.84 11.01
C LEU A 24 9.96 12.14 10.42
N GLY A 25 9.21 12.88 9.58
CA GLY A 25 9.68 14.11 8.93
C GLY A 25 10.74 13.89 7.85
N VAL A 26 11.09 12.63 7.53
CA VAL A 26 12.14 12.28 6.56
C VAL A 26 11.77 12.76 5.15
N MET A 27 10.47 12.79 4.85
CA MET A 27 9.94 13.31 3.57
C MET A 27 10.23 14.81 3.36
N GLU A 28 10.33 15.58 4.44
CA GLU A 28 10.57 17.03 4.41
C GLU A 28 12.06 17.35 4.26
N ILE A 29 12.94 16.49 4.79
CA ILE A 29 14.39 16.62 4.70
C ILE A 29 14.89 16.38 3.27
N ILE A 30 14.31 15.40 2.58
CA ILE A 30 14.68 15.03 1.20
C ILE A 30 13.97 15.93 0.17
N GLY A 31 12.79 16.44 0.51
CA GLY A 31 11.98 17.32 -0.34
C GLY A 31 10.86 16.58 -1.11
N GLN A 32 9.70 17.25 -1.21
CA GLN A 32 8.56 16.83 -2.03
C GLN A 32 8.66 17.48 -3.42
N PRO A 33 8.24 16.80 -4.52
CA PRO A 33 7.48 15.55 -4.59
C PRO A 33 8.32 14.28 -4.78
N TYR A 34 9.64 14.42 -5.01
CA TYR A 34 10.52 13.31 -5.40
C TYR A 34 10.50 12.15 -4.40
N THR A 35 10.48 12.44 -3.10
CA THR A 35 10.45 11.41 -2.05
C THR A 35 9.17 10.57 -2.08
N SER A 36 8.01 11.22 -2.30
CA SER A 36 6.70 10.55 -2.34
C SER A 36 6.57 9.64 -3.56
N LEU A 37 7.02 10.12 -4.72
CA LEU A 37 7.03 9.34 -5.96
C LEU A 37 8.05 8.19 -5.88
N GLY A 38 9.26 8.46 -5.41
CA GLY A 38 10.30 7.44 -5.26
C GLY A 38 9.88 6.30 -4.36
N LEU A 39 9.24 6.59 -3.23
CA LEU A 39 8.78 5.56 -2.30
C LEU A 39 7.61 4.75 -2.85
N THR A 40 6.69 5.41 -3.57
CA THR A 40 5.58 4.73 -4.24
C THR A 40 6.09 3.77 -5.33
N LEU A 41 7.08 4.21 -6.11
CA LEU A 41 7.74 3.37 -7.11
C LEU A 41 8.46 2.20 -6.46
N LEU A 42 9.20 2.44 -5.37
CA LEU A 42 9.92 1.38 -4.64
C LEU A 42 8.95 0.33 -4.10
N ILE A 43 7.87 0.74 -3.44
CA ILE A 43 6.82 -0.18 -2.96
C ILE A 43 6.24 -0.98 -4.13
N SER A 44 5.96 -0.31 -5.27
CA SER A 44 5.40 -0.97 -6.45
C SER A 44 6.36 -2.00 -7.05
N ILE A 45 7.66 -1.70 -7.11
CA ILE A 45 8.71 -2.63 -7.55
C ILE A 45 8.75 -3.84 -6.61
N VAL A 46 8.72 -3.64 -5.30
CA VAL A 46 8.71 -4.73 -4.31
C VAL A 46 7.47 -5.60 -4.47
N TRP A 47 6.29 -5.01 -4.62
CA TRP A 47 5.03 -5.72 -4.84
C TRP A 47 5.06 -6.57 -6.11
N ILE A 48 5.40 -5.95 -7.25
CA ILE A 48 5.47 -6.61 -8.55
C ILE A 48 6.54 -7.71 -8.52
N GLY A 49 7.75 -7.38 -8.07
CA GLY A 49 8.88 -8.30 -7.99
C GLY A 49 8.56 -9.53 -7.13
N THR A 50 7.97 -9.33 -5.95
CA THR A 50 7.55 -10.44 -5.08
C THR A 50 6.59 -11.37 -5.80
N VAL A 51 5.51 -10.82 -6.38
CA VAL A 51 4.46 -11.60 -7.05
C VAL A 51 5.01 -12.39 -8.25
N VAL A 52 5.86 -11.76 -9.06
CA VAL A 52 6.51 -12.37 -10.22
C VAL A 52 7.47 -13.49 -9.78
N LEU A 53 8.33 -13.22 -8.79
CA LEU A 53 9.32 -14.18 -8.29
C LEU A 53 8.66 -15.38 -7.60
N THR A 54 7.58 -15.16 -6.84
CA THR A 54 6.82 -16.25 -6.22
C THR A 54 5.92 -17.01 -7.19
N LYS A 55 5.87 -16.59 -8.47
CA LYS A 55 4.96 -17.13 -9.50
C LYS A 55 3.52 -17.24 -8.98
N GLU A 56 3.05 -16.17 -8.35
CA GLU A 56 1.75 -16.18 -7.67
C GLU A 56 0.63 -16.46 -8.67
N LYS A 57 -0.27 -17.38 -8.34
CA LYS A 57 -1.28 -17.87 -9.29
C LYS A 57 -2.31 -16.81 -9.66
N ARG A 58 -2.46 -15.78 -8.82
CA ARG A 58 -3.45 -14.71 -8.95
C ARG A 58 -2.82 -13.35 -8.64
N PRO A 59 -1.94 -12.85 -9.51
CA PRO A 59 -1.17 -11.62 -9.26
C PRO A 59 -2.08 -10.42 -9.00
N ILE A 60 -3.13 -10.26 -9.81
CA ILE A 60 -4.07 -9.13 -9.71
C ILE A 60 -4.79 -9.12 -8.36
N LEU A 61 -5.44 -10.22 -8.01
CA LEU A 61 -6.20 -10.31 -6.76
C LEU A 61 -5.29 -10.16 -5.54
N THR A 62 -4.08 -10.72 -5.59
CA THR A 62 -3.11 -10.63 -4.49
C THR A 62 -2.67 -9.19 -4.24
N LEU A 63 -2.40 -8.41 -5.28
CA LEU A 63 -1.99 -7.01 -5.16
C LEU A 63 -3.15 -6.05 -4.83
N VAL A 64 -4.36 -6.32 -5.32
CA VAL A 64 -5.56 -5.61 -4.84
C VAL A 64 -5.73 -5.82 -3.32
N MET A 65 -5.62 -7.06 -2.85
CA MET A 65 -5.70 -7.36 -1.41
C MET A 65 -4.54 -6.79 -0.61
N ALA A 66 -3.34 -6.64 -1.21
CA ALA A 66 -2.23 -5.92 -0.60
C ALA A 66 -2.56 -4.42 -0.44
N GLY A 67 -3.16 -3.79 -1.46
CA GLY A 67 -3.68 -2.43 -1.40
C GLY A 67 -4.73 -2.23 -0.31
N VAL A 68 -5.70 -3.14 -0.21
CA VAL A 68 -6.71 -3.13 0.87
C VAL A 68 -6.07 -3.30 2.25
N SER A 69 -5.08 -4.19 2.37
CA SER A 69 -4.36 -4.41 3.63
C SER A 69 -3.60 -3.16 4.05
N TYR A 70 -2.84 -2.56 3.13
CA TYR A 70 -2.14 -1.29 3.37
C TYR A 70 -3.09 -0.17 3.76
N ALA A 71 -4.21 0.01 3.04
CA ALA A 71 -5.21 1.03 3.37
C ALA A 71 -5.75 0.85 4.80
N SER A 72 -6.08 -0.39 5.18
CA SER A 72 -6.55 -0.72 6.53
C SER A 72 -5.51 -0.36 7.59
N PHE A 73 -4.26 -0.76 7.37
CA PHE A 73 -3.18 -0.47 8.32
C PHE A 73 -2.86 1.02 8.40
N ALA A 74 -2.84 1.74 7.29
CA ALA A 74 -2.57 3.18 7.25
C ALA A 74 -3.65 3.97 7.99
N ILE A 75 -4.93 3.59 7.82
CA ILE A 75 -6.06 4.22 8.54
C ILE A 75 -5.95 3.97 10.05
N ILE A 76 -5.71 2.72 10.46
CA ILE A 76 -5.54 2.36 11.87
C ILE A 76 -4.36 3.13 12.48
N LEU A 77 -3.20 3.10 11.81
CA LEU A 77 -2.00 3.79 12.27
C LEU A 77 -2.22 5.30 12.38
N SER A 78 -2.87 5.92 11.40
CA SER A 78 -3.24 7.35 11.44
C SER A 78 -4.15 7.69 12.61
N GLY A 79 -5.15 6.84 12.90
CA GLY A 79 -6.07 7.04 14.02
C GLY A 79 -5.36 6.94 15.37
N ILE A 80 -4.48 5.94 15.53
CA ILE A 80 -3.70 5.76 16.76
C ILE A 80 -2.76 6.94 16.97
N LEU A 81 -2.02 7.35 15.94
CA LEU A 81 -1.03 8.42 16.06
C LEU A 81 -1.64 9.78 16.31
N SER A 82 -2.77 10.10 15.66
CA SER A 82 -3.49 11.34 15.94
C SER A 82 -3.98 11.38 17.38
N ALA A 83 -4.63 10.31 17.85
CA ALA A 83 -5.09 10.22 19.23
C ALA A 83 -3.96 10.41 20.25
N LEU A 84 -2.78 9.87 19.98
CA LEU A 84 -1.60 10.03 20.85
C LEU A 84 -0.99 11.45 20.79
N SER A 85 -1.06 12.12 19.64
CA SER A 85 -0.40 13.41 19.42
C SER A 85 -1.27 14.61 19.79
N THR A 86 -2.58 14.54 19.51
CA THR A 86 -3.51 15.65 19.68
C THR A 86 -4.58 15.39 20.75
N GLY A 87 -4.67 14.15 21.26
CA GLY A 87 -5.74 13.74 22.19
C GLY A 87 -7.08 13.45 21.51
N GLU A 88 -7.18 13.64 20.19
CA GLU A 88 -8.38 13.41 19.40
C GLU A 88 -8.09 12.47 18.23
N ILE A 89 -9.07 11.62 17.88
CA ILE A 89 -8.96 10.79 16.68
C ILE A 89 -9.13 11.71 15.47
N GLN A 90 -8.13 11.74 14.59
CA GLN A 90 -8.17 12.49 13.33
C GLN A 90 -7.80 11.58 12.15
N GLY A 91 -8.06 12.07 10.93
CA GLY A 91 -7.76 11.34 9.69
C GLY A 91 -8.97 10.63 9.10
N PRO A 92 -8.77 9.61 8.24
CA PRO A 92 -9.86 9.00 7.48
C PRO A 92 -10.96 8.36 8.35
N LEU A 93 -10.66 8.02 9.60
CA LEU A 93 -11.65 7.48 10.55
C LEU A 93 -12.75 8.48 10.93
N THR A 94 -12.51 9.78 10.85
CA THR A 94 -13.51 10.81 11.18
C THR A 94 -14.30 11.31 9.98
N ASN A 95 -13.90 10.94 8.77
CA ASN A 95 -14.55 11.38 7.54
C ASN A 95 -14.82 10.18 6.60
N PRO A 96 -16.08 9.75 6.43
CA PRO A 96 -16.45 8.61 5.59
C PRO A 96 -15.96 8.73 4.14
N LEU A 97 -15.98 9.95 3.57
CA LEU A 97 -15.50 10.18 2.20
C LEU A 97 -13.99 10.00 2.10
N ALA A 98 -13.23 10.44 3.11
CA ALA A 98 -11.78 10.22 3.17
C ALA A 98 -11.46 8.74 3.32
N LEU A 99 -12.20 8.00 4.14
CA LEU A 99 -12.05 6.54 4.28
C LEU A 99 -12.25 5.83 2.95
N ILE A 100 -13.36 6.12 2.25
CA ILE A 100 -13.65 5.52 0.94
C ILE A 100 -12.57 5.89 -0.08
N SER A 101 -12.11 7.14 -0.08
CA SER A 101 -11.04 7.60 -0.97
C SER A 101 -9.74 6.84 -0.76
N VAL A 102 -9.31 6.65 0.49
CA VAL A 102 -8.08 5.89 0.82
C VAL A 102 -8.18 4.45 0.34
N PHE A 103 -9.30 3.77 0.57
CA PHE A 103 -9.49 2.41 0.06
C PHE A 103 -9.50 2.38 -1.47
N ALA A 104 -10.27 3.26 -2.11
CA ALA A 104 -10.40 3.30 -3.57
C ALA A 104 -9.05 3.52 -4.25
N THR A 105 -8.26 4.51 -3.80
CA THR A 105 -6.94 4.78 -4.36
C THR A 105 -6.00 3.57 -4.26
N ASN A 106 -5.98 2.89 -3.11
CA ASN A 106 -5.09 1.74 -2.92
C ASN A 106 -5.58 0.48 -3.65
N ILE A 107 -6.88 0.29 -3.80
CA ILE A 107 -7.46 -0.77 -4.66
C ILE A 107 -7.07 -0.54 -6.11
N ILE A 108 -7.22 0.69 -6.61
CA ILE A 108 -6.84 1.05 -7.98
C ILE A 108 -5.35 0.82 -8.19
N TRP A 109 -4.50 1.22 -7.24
CA TRP A 109 -3.06 1.01 -7.34
C TRP A 109 -2.67 -0.47 -7.31
N GLY A 110 -3.31 -1.25 -6.42
CA GLY A 110 -3.16 -2.71 -6.38
C GLY A 110 -3.60 -3.39 -7.67
N LEU A 111 -4.65 -2.87 -8.32
CA LEU A 111 -5.10 -3.34 -9.63
C LEU A 111 -4.07 -3.04 -10.73
N ILE A 112 -3.54 -1.81 -10.78
CA ILE A 112 -2.52 -1.39 -11.76
C ILE A 112 -1.27 -2.28 -11.64
N THR A 113 -0.70 -2.37 -10.44
CA THR A 113 0.49 -3.19 -10.16
C THR A 113 0.21 -4.69 -10.39
N GLY A 114 -1.00 -5.14 -10.07
CA GLY A 114 -1.55 -6.46 -10.40
C GLY A 114 -1.49 -6.78 -11.89
N CYS A 115 -2.03 -5.88 -12.71
CA CYS A 115 -2.04 -6.01 -14.17
C CYS A 115 -0.62 -6.03 -14.74
N ILE A 116 0.26 -5.14 -14.27
CA ILE A 116 1.67 -5.10 -14.68
C ILE A 116 2.35 -6.45 -14.37
N SER A 117 2.17 -6.95 -13.15
CA SER A 117 2.73 -8.25 -12.74
C SER A 117 2.22 -9.39 -13.62
N TRP A 118 0.92 -9.40 -13.93
CA TRP A 118 0.34 -10.41 -14.81
C TRP A 118 0.94 -10.39 -16.22
N VAL A 119 1.12 -9.19 -16.80
CA VAL A 119 1.75 -9.03 -18.12
C VAL A 119 3.20 -9.54 -18.08
N ILE A 120 3.98 -9.16 -17.06
CA ILE A 120 5.37 -9.61 -16.90
C ILE A 120 5.43 -11.14 -16.79
N MET A 121 4.60 -11.74 -15.94
CA MET A 121 4.55 -13.20 -15.77
C MET A 121 4.17 -13.93 -17.06
N LYS A 122 3.31 -13.32 -17.89
CA LYS A 122 2.92 -13.88 -19.19
C LYS A 122 4.04 -13.79 -20.24
N ILE A 123 4.90 -12.78 -20.17
CA ILE A 123 6.04 -12.62 -21.08
C ILE A 123 7.19 -13.57 -20.72
N LEU A 124 7.38 -13.83 -19.43
CA LEU A 124 8.47 -14.67 -18.91
C LEU A 124 8.20 -16.19 -18.98
N ASN A 125 7.03 -16.60 -19.47
CA ASN A 125 6.53 -17.97 -19.38
C ASN A 125 6.07 -18.47 -20.75
#